data_AF-A0A136KZ06-F1
#
_entry.id   AF-A0A136KZ06-F1
#
_cell.length_a   1.000
_cell.length_b   1.000
_cell.length_c   1.000
_cell.angle_alpha   90.00
_cell.angle_beta   90.00
_cell.angle_gamma   90.00
#
_symmetry.space_group_name_H-M   'P 1'
#
loop_
_entity.id
_entity.type
_entity.pdbx_description
1 polymer ?
#
loop_
_entity_poly.entity_id
_entity_poly.type
_entity_poly.pdbx_seq_one_letter_code
_entity_poly.pdbx_strand_id
1 'polypeptide(L)'
;MGHGDIKMARGIGAVLLPIGVLLTCGIAVFLGAVLGAVQVLVWRFSPESEHPEASPRQETGESAGEGLQYDEPESIGSLLRCGLAYAVCLDIVGLFFPKLYMRVFGEDPFTSVEDDEFEVERTMIPFGPYLAAGAIAVLLFKPQVMSWIDAYSQWAFGGS
;
A
#
# COMPACT_ATOMS: atom_id res chain seq x y z
N MET A 1 0.10 4.63 0.72
CA MET A 1 0.84 3.36 0.66
C MET A 1 2.28 3.72 0.97
N GLY A 2 2.77 3.30 2.14
CA GLY A 2 4.09 3.68 2.63
C GLY A 2 5.19 2.78 2.07
N HIS A 3 6.44 3.11 2.36
CA HIS A 3 7.61 2.33 1.91
C HIS A 3 7.57 0.86 2.36
N GLY A 4 7.03 0.62 3.56
CA GLY A 4 6.81 -0.73 4.09
C GLY A 4 5.87 -1.58 3.23
N ASP A 5 4.80 -0.98 2.70
CA ASP A 5 3.82 -1.69 1.86
C ASP A 5 4.44 -2.10 0.51
N ILE A 6 5.34 -1.28 -0.03
CA ILE A 6 6.07 -1.56 -1.28
C ILE A 6 7.05 -2.72 -1.08
N LYS A 7 7.79 -2.73 0.05
CA LYS A 7 8.66 -3.85 0.43
C LYS A 7 7.86 -5.14 0.62
N MET A 8 6.68 -5.05 1.23
CA MET A 8 5.80 -6.19 1.42
C MET A 8 5.25 -6.71 0.08
N ALA A 9 4.79 -5.84 -0.80
CA ALA A 9 4.33 -6.20 -2.14
C ALA A 9 5.44 -6.89 -2.95
N ARG A 10 6.69 -6.46 -2.81
CA ARG A 10 7.87 -7.13 -3.39
C ARG A 10 8.07 -8.54 -2.85
N GLY A 11 7.98 -8.73 -1.53
CA GLY A 11 8.07 -10.05 -0.91
C GLY A 11 6.97 -10.99 -1.41
N ILE A 12 5.75 -10.48 -1.53
CA ILE A 12 4.60 -11.20 -2.11
C ILE A 12 4.89 -11.54 -3.58
N GLY A 13 5.44 -10.62 -4.37
CA GLY A 13 5.79 -10.84 -5.78
C GLY A 13 6.83 -11.92 -6.02
N ALA A 14 7.81 -12.02 -5.14
CA ALA A 14 8.80 -13.09 -5.19
C ALA A 14 8.18 -14.48 -4.96
N VAL A 15 7.10 -14.58 -4.17
CA VAL A 15 6.47 -15.85 -3.80
C VAL A 15 5.30 -16.22 -4.73
N LEU A 16 4.45 -15.25 -5.04
CA LEU A 16 3.18 -15.44 -5.75
C LEU A 16 3.24 -15.06 -7.24
N LEU A 17 4.42 -14.64 -7.71
CA LEU A 17 4.66 -14.09 -9.05
C LEU A 17 3.92 -12.76 -9.29
N PRO A 18 4.25 -12.00 -10.35
CA PRO A 18 3.69 -10.67 -10.59
C PRO A 18 2.15 -10.64 -10.64
N ILE A 19 1.53 -11.68 -11.22
CA ILE A 19 0.06 -11.79 -11.27
C ILE A 19 -0.53 -11.90 -9.86
N GLY A 20 0.08 -12.68 -8.97
CA GLY A 20 -0.42 -12.85 -7.61
C GLY A 20 -0.35 -11.56 -6.78
N VAL A 21 0.63 -10.69 -7.04
CA VAL A 21 0.69 -9.34 -6.43
C VAL A 21 -0.46 -8.47 -6.91
N LEU A 22 -0.76 -8.47 -8.21
CA LEU A 22 -1.88 -7.69 -8.74
C LEU A 22 -3.21 -8.12 -8.13
N LEU A 23 -3.44 -9.43 -8.00
CA LEU A 23 -4.63 -9.97 -7.35
C LEU A 23 -4.69 -9.61 -5.87
N THR A 24 -3.56 -9.71 -5.19
CA THR A 24 -3.43 -9.35 -3.78
C THR A 24 -3.73 -7.86 -3.55
N CYS A 25 -3.16 -6.96 -4.37
CA CYS A 25 -3.46 -5.54 -4.32
C CYS A 25 -4.93 -5.25 -4.62
N GLY A 26 -5.52 -5.92 -5.61
CA GLY A 26 -6.94 -5.76 -5.94
C GLY A 26 -7.86 -6.14 -4.78
N ILE A 27 -7.58 -7.26 -4.12
CA ILE A 27 -8.31 -7.70 -2.92
C ILE A 27 -8.08 -6.74 -1.76
N ALA A 28 -6.85 -6.26 -1.57
CA ALA A 28 -6.51 -5.30 -0.52
C ALA A 28 -7.28 -3.98 -0.66
N VAL A 29 -7.35 -3.43 -1.87
CA VAL A 29 -8.13 -2.22 -2.17
C VAL A 29 -9.61 -2.45 -1.91
N PHE A 30 -10.15 -3.59 -2.35
CA PHE A 30 -11.55 -3.94 -2.10
C PHE A 30 -11.84 -4.03 -0.59
N LEU A 31 -11.01 -4.75 0.17
CA LEU A 31 -11.18 -4.89 1.62
C LEU A 31 -11.05 -3.54 2.35
N GLY A 32 -10.04 -2.74 2.00
CA GLY A 32 -9.84 -1.42 2.58
C GLY A 32 -11.02 -0.48 2.29
N ALA A 33 -11.56 -0.52 1.06
CA ALA A 33 -12.73 0.26 0.70
C ALA A 33 -14.00 -0.19 1.45
N VAL A 34 -14.22 -1.50 1.59
CA VAL A 34 -15.36 -2.05 2.34
C VAL A 34 -15.27 -1.66 3.81
N LEU A 35 -14.12 -1.86 4.47
CA LEU A 35 -13.97 -1.49 5.88
C LEU A 35 -14.00 0.03 6.10
N GLY A 36 -13.42 0.81 5.20
CA GLY A 36 -13.52 2.27 5.24
C GLY A 36 -14.97 2.76 5.14
N ALA A 37 -15.76 2.18 4.22
CA ALA A 37 -17.17 2.49 4.08
C ALA A 37 -17.97 2.09 5.34
N VAL A 38 -17.70 0.92 5.92
CA VAL A 38 -18.32 0.48 7.18
C VAL A 38 -17.95 1.42 8.33
N GLN A 39 -16.69 1.83 8.44
CA GLN A 39 -16.25 2.77 9.46
C GLN A 39 -17.01 4.11 9.34
N VAL A 40 -17.09 4.68 8.14
CA VAL A 40 -17.86 5.90 7.88
C VAL A 40 -19.34 5.73 8.23
N LEU A 41 -19.92 4.56 7.92
CA LEU A 41 -21.33 4.28 8.16
C LEU A 41 -21.64 4.13 9.65
N VAL A 42 -20.82 3.37 10.40
CA VAL A 42 -20.94 3.22 11.85
C VAL A 42 -20.85 4.57 12.54
N TRP A 43 -19.89 5.40 12.11
CA TRP A 43 -19.73 6.77 12.62
C TRP A 43 -20.94 7.66 12.34
N ARG A 44 -21.50 7.56 11.13
CA ARG A 44 -22.71 8.31 10.76
C ARG A 44 -23.94 7.92 11.59
N PHE A 45 -23.95 6.71 12.16
CA PHE A 45 -25.04 6.19 12.99
C PHE A 45 -24.74 6.17 14.49
N SER A 46 -23.60 6.73 14.94
CA SER A 46 -23.32 6.95 16.36
C SER A 46 -23.79 8.36 16.77
N PRO A 47 -24.93 8.50 17.47
CA PRO A 47 -25.46 9.78 17.95
C PRO A 47 -24.83 10.20 19.29
N GLU A 48 -23.51 10.06 19.45
CA GLU A 48 -22.81 10.51 20.65
C GLU A 48 -21.79 11.59 20.30
N SER A 49 -22.22 12.81 20.61
CA SER A 49 -21.44 14.03 20.88
C SER A 49 -21.10 14.97 19.73
N GLU A 50 -21.77 16.11 19.81
CA GLU A 50 -21.50 17.41 19.18
C GLU A 50 -20.01 17.81 19.19
N HIS A 51 -19.55 18.48 18.13
CA HIS A 51 -18.34 19.30 18.10
C HIS A 51 -18.33 20.28 19.30
N PRO A 52 -17.19 20.55 19.96
CA PRO A 52 -16.08 21.30 19.36
C PRO A 52 -14.69 20.75 19.79
N GLU A 53 -13.69 20.65 18.93
CA GLU A 53 -12.76 21.78 18.72
C GLU A 53 -12.21 21.76 17.29
N ALA A 54 -12.54 22.82 16.55
CA ALA A 54 -11.56 23.43 15.68
C ALA A 54 -10.57 24.15 16.61
N SER A 55 -9.45 23.51 16.97
CA SER A 55 -8.37 24.25 17.62
C SER A 55 -7.77 25.23 16.59
N PRO A 56 -7.44 26.46 17.01
CA PRO A 56 -7.29 27.58 16.11
C PRO A 56 -5.96 27.53 15.36
N ARG A 57 -5.98 28.01 14.12
CA ARG A 57 -4.80 28.50 13.40
C ARG A 57 -4.03 29.47 14.30
N GLN A 58 -2.92 29.02 14.91
CA GLN A 58 -1.96 29.87 15.61
C GLN A 58 -0.85 30.27 14.64
N GLU A 59 -0.94 31.48 14.10
CA GLU A 59 0.24 32.23 13.65
C GLU A 59 0.80 32.99 14.87
N THR A 60 1.81 32.46 15.58
CA THR A 60 2.81 33.30 16.28
C THR A 60 4.04 32.51 16.72
N GLY A 61 5.20 32.85 16.15
CA GLY A 61 6.50 33.06 16.82
C GLY A 61 7.08 32.02 17.79
N GLU A 62 8.17 31.38 17.34
CA GLU A 62 9.37 30.99 18.10
C GLU A 62 9.21 30.11 19.35
N SER A 63 9.34 28.80 19.15
CA SER A 63 10.30 27.99 19.91
C SER A 63 10.72 26.78 19.06
N ALA A 64 12.01 26.51 19.08
CA ALA A 64 12.76 25.70 18.12
C ALA A 64 12.65 24.19 18.34
N GLY A 65 12.60 23.43 17.23
CA GLY A 65 12.76 21.97 17.11
C GLY A 65 11.55 21.20 17.65
N GLU A 66 10.80 20.40 16.91
CA GLU A 66 11.17 19.45 15.86
C GLU A 66 10.06 19.47 14.79
N GLY A 67 10.44 19.67 13.54
CA GLY A 67 9.48 19.73 12.44
C GLY A 67 8.83 18.38 12.24
N LEU A 68 7.50 18.37 12.13
CA LEU A 68 6.76 17.28 11.50
C LEU A 68 7.36 17.06 10.11
N GLN A 69 8.21 16.03 10.00
CA GLN A 69 8.81 15.63 8.75
C GLN A 69 7.71 14.95 7.92
N TYR A 70 6.95 15.76 7.19
CA TYR A 70 6.18 15.25 6.06
C TYR A 70 7.19 14.71 5.06
N ASP A 71 7.30 13.38 4.96
CA ASP A 71 8.05 12.75 3.88
C ASP A 71 7.57 13.35 2.55
N GLU A 72 8.49 13.98 1.84
CA GLU A 72 8.18 14.65 0.58
C GLU A 72 7.65 13.57 -0.39
N PRO A 73 6.50 13.80 -1.05
CA PRO A 73 5.93 12.79 -1.92
C PRO A 73 6.95 12.41 -3.00
N GLU A 74 7.19 11.10 -3.13
CA GLU A 74 8.03 10.52 -4.18
C GLU A 74 7.68 11.12 -5.55
N SER A 75 8.69 11.55 -6.30
CA SER A 75 8.46 12.19 -7.59
C SER A 75 7.76 11.23 -8.55
N ILE A 76 6.85 11.73 -9.38
CA ILE A 76 6.19 10.92 -10.42
C ILE A 76 7.21 10.19 -11.32
N GLY A 77 8.39 10.79 -11.52
CA GLY A 77 9.49 10.18 -12.27
C GLY A 77 10.11 8.97 -11.58
N SER A 78 10.26 8.98 -10.24
CA SER A 78 10.76 7.82 -9.49
C SER A 78 9.74 6.68 -9.54
N LEU A 79 8.45 6.99 -9.35
CA LEU A 79 7.34 6.03 -9.50
C LEU A 79 7.31 5.34 -10.87
N LEU A 80 7.44 6.09 -11.97
CA LEU A 80 7.49 5.52 -13.32
C LEU A 80 8.73 4.64 -13.53
N ARG A 81 9.89 5.09 -13.06
CA ARG A 81 11.13 4.32 -13.17
C ARG A 81 11.07 3.03 -12.34
N CYS A 82 10.50 3.10 -11.14
CA CYS A 82 10.23 1.94 -10.30
C CYS A 82 9.26 0.97 -10.99
N GLY A 83 8.17 1.47 -11.57
CA GLY A 83 7.22 0.66 -12.33
C GLY A 83 7.86 -0.04 -13.54
N LEU A 84 8.71 0.67 -14.29
CA LEU A 84 9.45 0.09 -15.42
C LEU A 84 10.46 -0.96 -14.96
N ALA A 85 11.21 -0.68 -13.90
CA ALA A 85 12.15 -1.63 -13.30
C ALA A 85 11.43 -2.89 -12.80
N TYR A 86 10.20 -2.73 -12.30
CA TYR A 86 9.30 -3.83 -11.93
C TYR A 86 8.89 -4.68 -13.13
N ALA A 87 8.52 -4.04 -14.25
CA ALA A 87 8.10 -4.74 -15.47
C ALA A 87 9.19 -5.68 -16.02
N VAL A 88 10.47 -5.34 -15.79
CA VAL A 88 11.63 -6.14 -16.23
C VAL A 88 12.20 -7.02 -15.11
N CYS A 89 11.50 -7.15 -13.97
CA CYS A 89 11.95 -7.94 -12.81
C CYS A 89 13.33 -7.53 -12.28
N LEU A 90 13.71 -6.26 -12.47
CA LEU A 90 15.02 -5.74 -12.08
C LEU A 90 15.15 -5.63 -10.56
N ASP A 91 14.02 -5.59 -9.84
CA ASP A 91 13.95 -5.69 -8.39
C ASP A 91 14.42 -7.07 -7.86
N ILE A 92 14.06 -8.17 -8.55
CA ILE A 92 14.51 -9.52 -8.24
C ILE A 92 16.00 -9.66 -8.54
N VAL A 93 16.46 -9.17 -9.69
CA VAL A 93 17.90 -9.18 -10.04
C VAL A 93 18.70 -8.30 -9.07
N GLY A 94 18.13 -7.18 -8.65
CA GLY A 94 18.73 -6.24 -7.72
C GLY A 94 18.95 -6.81 -6.31
N LEU A 95 18.17 -7.82 -5.89
CA LEU A 95 18.42 -8.56 -4.64
C LEU A 95 19.74 -9.37 -4.69
N PHE A 96 20.11 -9.88 -5.87
CA PHE A 96 21.38 -10.59 -6.08
C PHE A 96 22.54 -9.63 -6.39
N PHE A 97 22.24 -8.42 -6.86
CA PHE A 97 23.22 -7.38 -7.20
C PHE A 97 22.86 -6.03 -6.53
N PRO A 98 23.16 -5.85 -5.24
CA PRO A 98 22.69 -4.69 -4.45
C PRO A 98 23.14 -3.33 -5.02
N LYS A 99 24.34 -3.29 -5.62
CA LYS A 99 24.87 -2.07 -6.28
C LYS A 99 24.05 -1.65 -7.51
N LEU A 100 23.46 -2.61 -8.22
CA LEU A 100 22.57 -2.33 -9.35
C LEU A 100 21.23 -1.79 -8.83
N TYR A 101 20.72 -2.38 -7.75
CA TYR A 101 19.51 -1.93 -7.08
C TYR A 101 19.63 -0.49 -6.59
N MET A 102 20.67 -0.17 -5.81
CA MET A 102 20.91 1.20 -5.31
C MET A 102 21.07 2.21 -6.45
N ARG A 103 21.61 1.81 -7.60
CA ARG A 103 21.76 2.70 -8.76
C ARG A 103 20.44 2.98 -9.48
N VAL A 104 19.51 2.03 -9.46
CA VAL A 104 18.24 2.14 -10.17
C VAL A 104 17.15 2.73 -9.28
N PHE A 105 17.09 2.29 -8.03
CA PHE A 105 16.07 2.66 -7.05
C PHE A 105 16.54 3.72 -6.06
N GLY A 106 17.85 4.00 -5.96
CA GLY A 106 18.37 5.02 -5.05
C GLY A 106 18.41 4.61 -3.57
N GLU A 107 17.97 3.39 -3.26
CA GLU A 107 17.76 2.90 -1.90
C GLU A 107 18.51 1.61 -1.63
N ASP A 108 18.81 1.36 -0.36
CA ASP A 108 19.38 0.08 0.06
C ASP A 108 18.26 -0.98 0.22
N PRO A 109 18.36 -2.13 -0.47
CA PRO A 109 17.32 -3.16 -0.46
C PRO A 109 17.15 -3.87 0.89
N PHE A 110 18.10 -3.69 1.83
CA PHE A 110 18.15 -4.37 3.13
C PHE A 110 17.99 -3.43 4.34
N THR A 111 17.80 -2.12 4.14
CA THR A 111 17.52 -1.22 5.27
C THR A 111 16.23 -1.65 5.97
N SER A 112 16.35 -2.03 7.23
CA SER A 112 15.22 -2.24 8.15
C SER A 112 14.54 -0.91 8.39
N VAL A 113 13.20 -0.90 8.34
CA VAL A 113 12.41 0.25 8.78
C VAL A 113 12.64 0.34 10.29
N GLU A 114 13.22 1.44 10.76
CA GLU A 114 13.25 1.72 12.20
C GLU A 114 11.79 1.88 12.67
N ASP A 115 11.46 1.26 13.80
CA ASP A 115 10.11 1.26 14.39
C ASP A 115 9.77 2.66 14.89
N ASP A 116 9.46 3.58 13.97
CA ASP A 116 8.73 4.79 14.34
C ASP A 116 7.32 4.38 14.74
N GLU A 117 6.95 4.73 15.97
CA GLU A 117 5.65 4.44 16.57
C GLU A 117 4.56 5.05 15.67
N PHE A 118 3.92 4.19 14.87
CA PHE A 118 2.97 4.60 13.84
C PHE A 118 1.70 5.13 14.51
N GLU A 119 1.57 6.46 14.62
CA GLU A 119 0.35 7.12 15.09
C GLU A 119 -0.76 6.97 14.04
N VAL A 120 -1.64 5.99 14.25
CA VAL A 120 -2.79 5.75 13.37
C VAL A 120 -3.82 6.86 13.60
N GLU A 121 -3.90 7.83 12.69
CA GLU A 121 -5.03 8.77 12.68
C GLU A 121 -6.35 8.00 12.46
N ARG A 122 -7.44 8.51 13.02
CA ARG A 122 -8.73 7.80 13.13
C ARG A 122 -9.32 7.35 11.78
N THR A 123 -9.03 8.05 10.70
CA THR A 123 -9.46 7.70 9.32
C THR A 123 -8.33 7.16 8.45
N MET A 124 -7.14 6.97 9.03
CA MET A 124 -6.01 6.37 8.32
C MET A 124 -6.22 4.87 8.21
N ILE A 125 -6.37 4.39 6.98
CA ILE A 125 -6.50 2.96 6.68
C ILE A 125 -5.09 2.44 6.34
N PRO A 126 -4.43 1.68 7.23
CA PRO A 126 -3.10 1.15 6.95
C PRO A 126 -3.20 0.07 5.88
N PHE A 127 -2.44 0.19 4.79
CA PHE A 127 -2.60 -0.68 3.62
C PHE A 127 -2.00 -2.09 3.83
N GLY A 128 -0.86 -2.20 4.52
CA GLY A 128 -0.14 -3.45 4.77
C GLY A 128 -0.99 -4.61 5.29
N PRO A 129 -1.84 -4.44 6.33
CA PRO A 129 -2.73 -5.51 6.80
C PRO A 129 -3.69 -6.04 5.74
N TYR A 130 -4.25 -5.17 4.89
CA TYR A 130 -5.12 -5.58 3.79
C TYR A 130 -4.35 -6.26 2.67
N LEU A 131 -3.13 -5.80 2.41
CA LEU A 131 -2.20 -6.44 1.49
C LEU A 131 -1.84 -7.86 1.95
N ALA A 132 -1.59 -8.05 3.25
CA ALA A 132 -1.38 -9.36 3.87
C ALA A 132 -2.60 -10.27 3.72
N ALA A 133 -3.78 -9.75 4.03
CA ALA A 133 -5.04 -10.48 3.90
C ALA A 133 -5.31 -10.91 2.45
N GLY A 134 -5.01 -10.03 1.49
CA GLY A 134 -5.07 -10.33 0.06
C GLY A 134 -4.12 -11.47 -0.33
N ALA A 135 -2.87 -11.45 0.15
CA ALA A 135 -1.89 -12.51 -0.13
C ALA A 135 -2.36 -13.87 0.39
N ILE A 136 -2.88 -13.89 1.62
CA ILE A 136 -3.43 -15.09 2.25
C ILE A 136 -4.65 -15.60 1.45
N ALA A 137 -5.55 -14.71 1.05
CA ALA A 137 -6.71 -15.08 0.26
C ALA A 137 -6.31 -15.68 -1.10
N VAL A 138 -5.33 -15.08 -1.80
CA VAL A 138 -4.80 -15.61 -3.06
C VAL A 138 -4.13 -16.98 -2.85
N LEU A 139 -3.39 -17.18 -1.77
CA LEU A 139 -2.74 -18.46 -1.47
C LEU A 139 -3.74 -19.57 -1.18
N LEU A 140 -4.74 -19.31 -0.33
CA LEU A 140 -5.69 -20.32 0.13
C LEU A 140 -6.77 -20.61 -0.92
N PHE A 141 -7.19 -19.60 -1.69
CA PHE A 141 -8.32 -19.69 -2.61
C PHE A 141 -7.94 -19.49 -4.07
N LYS A 142 -6.67 -19.72 -4.43
CA LYS A 142 -6.16 -19.58 -5.81
C LYS A 142 -7.12 -20.09 -6.90
N PRO A 143 -7.63 -21.35 -6.87
CA PRO A 143 -8.51 -21.83 -7.94
C PRO A 143 -9.82 -21.03 -8.03
N GLN A 144 -10.37 -20.60 -6.88
CA GLN A 144 -11.61 -19.84 -6.83
C GLN A 144 -11.42 -18.42 -7.36
N VAL A 145 -10.35 -17.76 -6.92
CA VAL A 145 -9.99 -16.40 -7.36
C VAL A 145 -9.76 -16.38 -8.87
N MET A 146 -9.04 -17.37 -9.42
CA MET A 146 -8.85 -17.49 -10.87
C MET A 146 -10.17 -17.71 -11.61
N SER A 147 -11.07 -18.55 -11.08
CA SER A 147 -12.40 -18.75 -11.69
C SER A 147 -13.23 -17.47 -11.76
N TRP A 148 -13.12 -16.59 -10.75
CA TRP A 148 -13.83 -15.31 -10.73
C TRP A 148 -13.28 -14.34 -11.76
N ILE A 149 -11.95 -14.33 -11.94
CA ILE A 149 -11.30 -13.52 -12.96
C ILE A 149 -11.68 -14.03 -14.35
N ASP A 150 -11.65 -15.35 -14.56
CA ASP A 150 -12.03 -15.97 -15.83
C ASP A 150 -13.49 -15.64 -16.17
N ALA A 151 -14.41 -15.82 -15.21
CA ALA A 151 -15.82 -15.48 -15.38
C ALA A 151 -16.03 -13.98 -15.68
N TYR A 152 -15.33 -13.09 -14.97
CA TYR A 152 -15.38 -11.66 -15.23
C TYR A 152 -14.83 -11.32 -16.61
N SER A 153 -13.70 -11.92 -17.01
CA SER A 153 -13.07 -11.67 -18.31
C SER A 153 -13.95 -12.14 -19.46
N GLN A 154 -14.60 -13.30 -19.33
CA GLN A 154 -15.56 -13.82 -20.29
C GLN A 154 -16.76 -12.90 -20.45
N TRP A 155 -17.27 -12.37 -19.33
CA TRP A 155 -18.36 -11.39 -19.34
C TRP A 155 -17.95 -10.04 -19.95
N ALA A 156 -16.80 -9.50 -19.53
CA ALA A 156 -16.35 -8.15 -19.89
C ALA A 156 -15.83 -8.05 -21.32
N PHE A 157 -15.08 -9.06 -21.76
CA PHE A 157 -14.41 -9.06 -23.07
C PHE A 157 -15.06 -10.00 -24.08
N GLY A 158 -16.13 -10.72 -23.69
CA GLY A 158 -16.81 -11.67 -24.57
C GLY A 158 -15.87 -12.80 -24.97
N GLY A 159 -15.59 -13.72 -24.04
CA GLY A 159 -14.82 -14.92 -24.36
C GLY A 159 -15.57 -15.81 -25.36
N SER A 160 -14.92 -16.16 -26.47
CA SER A 160 -15.37 -17.16 -27.44
C SER A 160 -15.36 -18.56 -26.86
#